data_AF-A0A2A4U891-F1
#
_entry.id   AF-A0A2A4U891-F1
#
_cell.length_a   1.000
_cell.length_b   1.000
_cell.length_c   1.000
_cell.angle_alpha   90.00
_cell.angle_beta   90.00
_cell.angle_gamma   90.00
#
_symmetry.space_group_name_H-M   'P 1'
#
loop_
_entity.id
_entity.type
_entity.pdbx_description
1 polymer ?
#
loop_
_entity_poly.entity_id
_entity_poly.type
_entity_poly.pdbx_seq_one_letter_code
_entity_poly.pdbx_strand_id
1 'polypeptide(L)' 'MKYKTAQAWKRAAMQRPQGVSDVEMVRRKQQACDHVLQNGGKASGDIWEDYMLYITGRMEEEEYQSYLLFKHSSVEG' A
#
# COMPACT_ATOMS: atom_id res chain seq x y z
N MET A 1 -5.01 -15.26 -10.04
CA MET A 1 -4.36 -14.34 -9.09
C MET A 1 -3.28 -15.09 -8.32
N LYS A 2 -2.06 -14.55 -8.22
CA LYS A 2 -0.90 -15.23 -7.59
C LYS A 2 -1.05 -15.39 -6.07
N TYR A 3 -1.92 -14.57 -5.45
CA TYR A 3 -2.20 -14.58 -4.02
C TYR A 3 -3.69 -14.80 -3.78
N LYS A 4 -4.03 -15.61 -2.75
CA LYS A 4 -5.41 -15.96 -2.40
C LYS A 4 -6.13 -14.90 -1.55
N THR A 5 -5.37 -14.05 -0.85
CA THR A 5 -5.90 -12.98 0.01
C THR A 5 -5.02 -11.76 -0.07
N ALA A 6 -5.60 -10.56 0.13
CA ALA A 6 -4.85 -9.32 0.16
C ALA A 6 -3.75 -9.36 1.24
N GLN A 7 -4.07 -9.93 2.41
CA GLN A 7 -3.07 -10.10 3.48
C GLN A 7 -1.86 -10.94 3.04
N ALA A 8 -2.05 -12.02 2.28
CA ALA A 8 -0.95 -12.83 1.75
C ALA A 8 -0.09 -12.04 0.74
N TRP A 9 -0.72 -11.20 -0.08
CA TRP A 9 -0.02 -10.31 -1.02
C TRP A 9 0.81 -9.25 -0.28
N LYS A 10 0.21 -8.58 0.71
CA LYS A 10 0.89 -7.61 1.60
C LYS A 10 2.10 -8.23 2.28
N ARG A 11 1.96 -9.42 2.87
CA ARG A 11 3.09 -10.13 3.51
C ARG A 11 4.19 -10.46 2.52
N ALA A 12 3.85 -10.93 1.31
CA ALA A 12 4.83 -11.23 0.29
C ALA A 12 5.57 -9.97 -0.20
N ALA A 13 4.86 -8.86 -0.40
CA ALA A 13 5.46 -7.58 -0.74
C ALA A 13 6.33 -7.04 0.40
N MET A 14 5.93 -7.21 1.66
CA MET A 14 6.74 -6.85 2.82
C MET A 14 8.07 -7.64 2.95
N GLN A 15 8.23 -8.75 2.26
CA GLN A 15 9.51 -9.47 2.22
C GLN A 15 10.41 -9.03 1.06
N ARG A 16 9.89 -8.23 0.12
CA ARG A 16 10.69 -7.71 -0.99
C ARG A 16 11.68 -6.67 -0.46
N PRO A 17 12.88 -6.59 -1.06
CA PRO A 17 13.79 -5.50 -0.78
C PRO A 17 13.10 -4.17 -1.11
N GLN A 18 13.46 -3.14 -0.37
CA GLN A 18 13.00 -1.80 -0.64
C GLN A 18 13.49 -1.38 -2.04
N GLY A 19 12.55 -1.05 -2.93
CA GLY A 19 12.84 -0.78 -4.34
C GLY A 19 13.11 0.68 -4.67
N VAL A 20 12.95 1.58 -3.69
CA VAL A 20 13.06 3.04 -3.87
C VAL A 20 14.03 3.66 -2.86
N SER A 21 14.62 4.78 -3.24
CA SER A 21 15.52 5.57 -2.39
C SER A 21 14.76 6.25 -1.24
N ASP A 22 15.47 6.61 -0.17
CA ASP A 22 14.91 7.33 0.97
C ASP A 22 14.21 8.64 0.58
N VAL A 23 14.73 9.35 -0.42
CA VAL A 23 14.12 10.59 -0.93
C VAL A 23 12.75 10.32 -1.54
N GLU A 24 12.63 9.26 -2.34
CA GLU A 24 11.38 8.87 -2.98
C GLU A 24 10.38 8.32 -1.93
N MET A 25 10.86 7.60 -0.91
CA MET A 25 10.02 7.19 0.21
C MET A 25 9.42 8.40 0.93
N VAL A 26 10.22 9.43 1.23
CA VAL A 26 9.72 10.65 1.89
C VAL A 26 8.66 11.33 1.03
N ARG A 27 8.90 11.44 -0.28
CA ARG A 27 7.92 12.02 -1.22
C ARG A 27 6.60 11.25 -1.23
N ARG A 28 6.65 9.92 -1.37
CA ARG A 28 5.46 9.06 -1.38
C ARG A 28 4.74 9.08 -0.04
N LYS A 29 5.48 9.12 1.07
CA LYS A 29 4.91 9.24 2.42
C LYS A 29 4.16 10.56 2.59
N GLN A 30 4.71 11.67 2.10
CA GLN A 30 4.05 12.96 2.11
C GLN A 30 2.73 12.91 1.32
N GLN A 31 2.76 12.37 0.08
CA GLN A 31 1.57 12.22 -0.76
C GLN A 31 0.49 11.36 -0.10
N ALA A 32 0.88 10.24 0.51
CA ALA A 32 -0.04 9.37 1.23
C ALA A 32 -0.65 10.08 2.46
N CYS A 33 0.16 10.87 3.17
CA CYS A 33 -0.29 11.63 4.33
C CYS A 33 -1.31 12.70 3.92
N ASP A 34 -1.00 13.47 2.88
CA ASP A 34 -1.89 14.48 2.31
C ASP A 34 -3.20 13.86 1.82
N HIS A 35 -3.14 12.71 1.15
CA HIS A 35 -4.34 12.01 0.67
C HIS A 35 -5.25 11.54 1.81
N VAL A 36 -4.68 11.02 2.89
CA VAL A 36 -5.46 10.59 4.07
C VAL A 36 -6.08 11.79 4.78
N LEU A 37 -5.32 12.88 4.94
CA LEU A 37 -5.80 14.15 5.49
C LEU A 37 -6.94 14.74 4.66
N GLN A 38 -6.80 14.77 3.33
CA GLN A 38 -7.81 15.31 2.41
C GLN A 38 -9.11 14.51 2.39
N ASN A 39 -9.04 13.19 2.55
CA ASN A 39 -10.24 12.35 2.62
C ASN A 39 -10.90 12.33 4.01
N GLY A 40 -10.43 13.16 4.95
CA GLY A 40 -10.98 13.21 6.31
C GLY A 40 -10.81 11.91 7.09
N GLY A 41 -9.95 11.01 6.61
CA GLY A 41 -9.74 9.69 7.17
C GLY A 41 -8.77 9.75 8.35
N LYS A 42 -9.05 8.99 9.41
CA LYS A 42 -7.98 8.60 10.34
C LYS A 42 -7.14 7.55 9.64
N ALA A 43 -5.83 7.75 9.59
CA ALA A 43 -4.87 6.72 9.21
C ALA A 43 -4.92 5.59 10.25
N SER A 44 -5.91 4.71 10.15
CA SER A 44 -5.96 3.47 10.91
C SER A 44 -4.72 2.65 10.54
N GLY A 45 -4.12 1.96 11.50
CA GLY A 45 -2.83 1.27 11.31
C GLY A 45 -2.77 0.40 10.06
N ASP A 46 -3.86 -0.29 9.74
CA ASP A 46 -3.95 -1.16 8.55
C ASP A 46 -3.84 -0.38 7.22
N ILE A 47 -4.46 0.81 7.12
CA ILE A 47 -4.34 1.70 5.95
C ILE A 47 -2.88 2.14 5.79
N TRP A 48 -2.22 2.46 6.91
CA TRP A 48 -0.84 2.93 6.88
C TRP A 48 0.16 1.85 6.49
N GLU A 49 -0.05 0.62 6.95
CA GLU A 49 0.73 -0.52 6.49
C GLU A 49 0.55 -0.82 4.99
N ASP A 50 -0.61 -0.53 4.42
CA ASP A 50 -0.83 -0.69 2.98
C ASP A 50 -0.10 0.39 2.20
N TYR A 51 -0.22 1.66 2.62
CA TYR A 51 0.57 2.75 2.03
C TYR A 51 2.06 2.49 2.12
N MET A 52 2.54 1.86 3.21
CA MET A 52 3.95 1.47 3.34
C MET A 52 4.43 0.57 2.20
N LEU A 53 3.57 -0.26 1.60
CA LEU A 53 3.95 -1.11 0.46
C LEU A 53 4.33 -0.26 -0.77
N TYR A 54 3.58 0.80 -1.04
CA TYR A 54 3.85 1.75 -2.11
C TYR A 54 5.00 2.71 -1.76
N ILE A 55 5.00 3.25 -0.53
CA ILE A 55 5.99 4.19 -0.03
C ILE A 55 7.38 3.58 -0.08
N THR A 56 7.54 2.34 0.37
CA THR A 56 8.83 1.63 0.38
C THR A 56 9.19 1.02 -0.98
N GLY A 57 8.37 1.23 -2.02
CA GLY A 57 8.61 0.71 -3.35
C GLY A 57 8.60 -0.83 -3.41
N ARG A 58 7.93 -1.48 -2.46
CA ARG A 58 7.72 -2.94 -2.45
C ARG A 58 6.64 -3.34 -3.43
N MET A 59 5.74 -2.41 -3.72
CA MET A 59 4.80 -2.44 -4.83
C MET A 59 4.99 -1.17 -5.66
N GLU A 60 4.95 -1.33 -6.97
CA GLU A 60 4.80 -0.19 -7.89
C GLU A 60 3.36 0.34 -7.81
N GLU A 61 3.13 1.54 -8.35
CA GLU A 61 1.81 2.19 -8.29
C GLU A 61 0.70 1.30 -8.88
N GLU A 62 0.93 0.70 -10.05
CA GLU A 62 -0.01 -0.19 -10.72
C GLU A 62 -0.29 -1.48 -9.91
N GLU A 63 0.76 -2.07 -9.30
CA GLU A 63 0.61 -3.23 -8.43
C GLU A 63 -0.17 -2.87 -7.16
N TYR A 64 0.12 -1.71 -6.59
CA TYR A 64 -0.55 -1.21 -5.40
C TYR A 64 -2.04 -0.92 -5.64
N GLN A 65 -2.39 -0.28 -6.76
CA GLN A 65 -3.79 -0.08 -7.15
C GLN A 65 -4.52 -1.41 -7.35
N SER A 66 -3.87 -2.38 -8.00
CA SER A 66 -4.42 -3.73 -8.18
C SER A 66 -4.63 -4.44 -6.83
N TYR A 67 -3.71 -4.24 -5.89
CA TYR A 67 -3.80 -4.75 -4.52
C TYR A 67 -4.98 -4.12 -3.77
N LEU A 68 -5.16 -2.80 -3.84
CA LEU A 68 -6.28 -2.10 -3.20
C LEU A 68 -7.62 -2.58 -3.79
N LEU A 69 -7.73 -2.67 -5.12
CA LEU A 69 -8.91 -3.21 -5.79
C LEU A 69 -9.21 -4.62 -5.30
N PHE A 70 -8.20 -5.50 -5.25
CA PHE A 70 -8.38 -6.88 -4.77
C PHE A 70 -8.79 -6.95 -3.29
N LYS A 71 -8.23 -6.08 -2.44
CA LYS A 71 -8.58 -5.97 -1.02
C LYS A 71 -10.04 -5.55 -0.85
N HIS A 72 -10.47 -4.50 -1.55
CA HIS A 72 -11.83 -3.99 -1.46
C HIS A 72 -12.86 -4.94 -2.10
N SER A 73 -12.53 -5.58 -3.23
CA SER A 73 -13.40 -6.60 -3.85
C SER A 73 -13.56 -7.86 -3.00
N SER A 74 -12.62 -8.18 -2.11
CA SER A 74 -12.74 -9.33 -1.20
C SER A 74 -13.54 -9.04 0.07
N VAL A 75 -13.91 -7.78 0.32
CA VAL A 75 -14.70 -7.36 1.50
C VAL A 75 -16.21 -7.37 1.20
N GLU A 76 -16.62 -7.45 -0.06
CA GLU A 76 -18.04 -7.55 -0.49
C GLU A 76 -18.54 -8.99 -0.73
N GLY A 77 -18.03 -9.98 0.03
CA GLY A 77 -18.44 -11.39 -0.08
C GLY A 77 -18.90 -11.98 1.24
#